data_AF-A0A8I0PTS6-F1
#
_entry.id   AF-A0A8I0PTS6-F1
#
_cell.length_a   1.000
_cell.length_b   1.000
_cell.length_c   1.000
_cell.angle_alpha   90.00
_cell.angle_beta   90.00
_cell.angle_gamma   90.00
#
_symmetry.space_group_name_H-M   'P 1'
#
loop_
_entity.id
_entity.type
_entity.pdbx_description
1 polymer ?
#
loop_
_entity_poly.entity_id
_entity_poly.type
_entity_poly.pdbx_seq_one_letter_code
_entity_poly.pdbx_strand_id
1 'polypeptide(L)'
;MLIKPKEVAVKDADGVEKTFIISRLPAITGREILAKYPLSNAPKIGDYEVSKDAMLKMMAYVCVPVSGEEIPLKTQALIDNHVPDGESLIRLELEMLKYNTSFFGKGGSRGFLPSLLSRAGSSLPSVIKTLIASLQSSSAKNSPPSANSKPQ
;
A
#
# COMPACT_ATOMS: atom_id res chain seq x y z
N MET A 1 13.72 -8.96 11.25
CA MET A 1 13.76 -9.94 10.15
C MET A 1 12.50 -9.76 9.33
N LEU A 2 12.60 -9.64 8.01
CA LEU A 2 11.43 -9.55 7.12
C LEU A 2 10.77 -10.93 7.01
N ILE A 3 9.45 -10.98 7.15
CA ILE A 3 8.69 -12.24 6.99
C ILE A 3 8.16 -12.29 5.56
N LYS A 4 8.62 -13.26 4.76
CA LYS A 4 8.21 -13.43 3.35
C LYS A 4 8.30 -12.10 2.57
N PRO A 5 9.51 -11.56 2.36
CA PRO A 5 9.68 -10.30 1.64
C PRO A 5 9.12 -10.41 0.21
N LYS A 6 8.64 -9.28 -0.31
CA LYS A 6 8.10 -9.14 -1.66
C LYS A 6 8.50 -7.77 -2.20
N GLU A 7 9.05 -7.75 -3.41
CA GLU A 7 9.29 -6.50 -4.13
C GLU A 7 7.98 -5.91 -4.64
N VAL A 8 7.87 -4.59 -4.51
CA VAL A 8 6.78 -3.78 -5.07
C VAL A 8 7.36 -2.52 -5.69
N ALA A 9 6.78 -2.12 -6.80
CA ALA A 9 7.14 -0.88 -7.48
C ALA A 9 6.04 0.16 -7.19
N VAL A 10 6.45 1.33 -6.74
CA VAL A 10 5.55 2.43 -6.37
C VAL A 10 5.95 3.65 -7.15
N LYS A 11 4.98 4.29 -7.81
CA LYS A 11 5.22 5.58 -8.47
C LYS A 11 4.93 6.76 -7.55
N ASP A 12 5.73 7.80 -7.69
CA ASP A 12 5.50 9.11 -7.09
C ASP A 12 4.48 9.94 -7.87
N ALA A 13 4.29 11.21 -7.46
CA ALA A 13 3.36 12.15 -8.07
C ALA A 13 3.72 12.50 -9.52
N ASP A 14 5.00 12.43 -9.89
CA ASP A 14 5.48 12.66 -11.26
C ASP A 14 5.40 11.38 -12.12
N GLY A 15 5.01 10.25 -11.52
CA GLY A 15 4.87 8.96 -12.17
C GLY A 15 6.19 8.19 -12.30
N VAL A 16 7.26 8.65 -11.67
CA VAL A 16 8.55 7.94 -11.61
C VAL A 16 8.44 6.79 -10.63
N GLU A 17 8.86 5.61 -11.08
CA GLU A 17 8.71 4.36 -10.35
C GLU A 17 9.94 4.04 -9.50
N LYS A 18 9.72 3.68 -8.23
CA LYS A 18 10.76 3.25 -7.30
C LYS A 18 10.41 1.91 -6.67
N THR A 19 11.41 1.03 -6.58
CA THR A 19 11.25 -0.30 -6.00
C THR A 19 11.45 -0.27 -4.49
N PHE A 20 10.58 -0.98 -3.78
CA PHE A 20 10.66 -1.22 -2.35
C PHE A 20 10.47 -2.71 -2.07
N ILE A 21 10.99 -3.17 -0.94
CA ILE A 21 10.80 -4.53 -0.44
C ILE A 21 9.88 -4.45 0.77
N ILE A 22 8.67 -4.98 0.64
CA ILE A 22 7.70 -5.05 1.73
C ILE A 22 7.70 -6.43 2.37
N SER A 23 7.24 -6.53 3.60
CA SER A 23 7.18 -7.81 4.31
C SER A 23 5.88 -8.00 5.08
N ARG A 24 5.65 -9.25 5.51
CA ARG A 24 4.55 -9.54 6.43
C ARG A 24 4.88 -9.00 7.82
N LEU A 25 3.88 -8.39 8.44
CA LEU A 25 3.93 -7.86 9.78
C LEU A 25 3.85 -9.01 10.79
N PRO A 26 4.63 -8.98 11.88
CA PRO A 26 4.44 -9.86 13.01
C PRO A 26 3.02 -9.74 13.57
N ALA A 27 2.45 -10.83 14.11
CA ALA A 27 1.03 -10.91 14.45
C ALA A 27 0.52 -9.75 15.35
N ILE A 28 1.27 -9.40 16.40
CA ILE A 28 0.88 -8.33 17.34
C ILE A 28 0.98 -6.95 16.68
N THR A 29 2.07 -6.70 15.98
CA THR A 29 2.29 -5.44 15.24
C THR A 29 1.23 -5.26 14.15
N GLY A 30 0.97 -6.31 13.37
CA GLY A 30 -0.08 -6.31 12.35
C GLY A 30 -1.46 -6.04 12.94
N ARG A 31 -1.84 -6.70 14.04
CA ARG A 31 -3.11 -6.43 14.73
C ARG A 31 -3.22 -4.97 15.17
N GLU A 32 -2.17 -4.41 15.76
CA GLU A 32 -2.17 -3.01 16.22
C GLU A 32 -2.38 -2.03 15.06
N ILE A 33 -1.60 -2.18 13.98
CA ILE A 33 -1.70 -1.35 12.79
C ILE A 33 -3.10 -1.45 12.19
N LEU A 34 -3.63 -2.66 12.00
CA LEU A 34 -4.93 -2.88 11.39
C LEU A 34 -6.11 -2.41 12.25
N ALA A 35 -5.95 -2.37 13.58
CA ALA A 35 -6.97 -1.83 14.46
C ALA A 35 -7.01 -0.29 14.44
N LYS A 36 -5.84 0.36 14.32
CA LYS A 36 -5.71 1.82 14.46
C LYS A 36 -5.78 2.54 13.12
N TYR A 37 -4.96 2.12 12.16
CA TYR A 37 -4.67 2.86 10.93
C TYR A 37 -5.89 3.09 10.02
N PRO A 38 -6.76 2.08 9.78
CA PRO A 38 -8.10 2.26 9.22
C PRO A 38 -8.96 3.38 9.81
N LEU A 39 -9.05 3.41 11.14
CA LEU A 39 -9.97 4.28 11.86
C LEU A 39 -9.40 5.69 11.99
N SER A 40 -8.08 5.81 12.21
CA SER A 40 -7.38 7.09 12.31
C SER A 40 -7.33 7.86 11.00
N ASN A 41 -7.46 7.18 9.85
CA ASN A 41 -7.56 7.81 8.53
C ASN A 41 -9.00 8.03 8.05
N ALA A 42 -10.01 7.64 8.83
CA ALA A 42 -11.41 7.85 8.47
C ALA A 42 -11.83 9.32 8.65
N PRO A 43 -12.46 9.96 7.63
CA PRO A 43 -12.94 11.33 7.76
C PRO A 43 -13.85 11.52 8.98
N LYS A 44 -13.65 12.61 9.73
CA LYS A 44 -14.42 13.03 10.93
C LYS A 44 -14.24 12.19 12.21
N ILE A 45 -13.47 11.09 12.18
CA ILE A 45 -13.09 10.30 13.36
C ILE A 45 -11.57 10.37 13.60
N GLY A 46 -10.80 10.70 12.57
CA GLY A 46 -9.35 10.57 12.55
C GLY A 46 -8.59 11.30 13.63
N ASP A 47 -7.61 10.61 14.20
CA ASP A 47 -6.55 11.13 15.04
C ASP A 47 -5.23 10.99 14.27
N TYR A 48 -4.67 12.12 13.86
CA TYR A 48 -3.48 12.14 13.02
C TYR A 48 -2.27 11.53 13.72
N GLU A 49 -2.10 11.75 15.02
CA GLU A 49 -0.95 11.23 15.77
C GLU A 49 -1.02 9.71 15.88
N VAL A 50 -2.22 9.16 16.11
CA VAL A 50 -2.45 7.71 16.09
C VAL A 50 -2.18 7.12 14.71
N SER A 51 -2.58 7.83 13.65
CA SER A 51 -2.32 7.42 12.27
C SER A 51 -0.83 7.38 11.96
N LYS A 52 -0.12 8.44 12.34
CA LYS A 52 1.32 8.60 12.15
C LYS A 52 2.12 7.53 12.90
N ASP A 53 1.78 7.24 14.16
CA ASP A 53 2.42 6.16 14.92
C ASP A 53 2.23 4.80 14.24
N ALA A 54 1.01 4.50 13.77
CA ALA A 54 0.73 3.26 13.05
C ALA A 54 1.46 3.19 11.70
N MET A 55 1.57 4.30 10.97
CA MET A 55 2.38 4.42 9.74
C MET A 55 3.85 4.11 10.03
N LEU A 56 4.46 4.77 11.02
CA LEU A 56 5.87 4.54 11.38
C LEU A 56 6.14 3.08 11.75
N LYS A 57 5.24 2.46 12.52
CA LYS A 57 5.31 1.03 12.85
C LYS A 57 5.21 0.14 11.63
N MET A 58 4.39 0.51 10.63
CA MET A 58 4.26 -0.22 9.37
C MET A 58 5.52 -0.10 8.52
N MET A 59 6.06 1.11 8.37
CA MET A 59 7.22 1.42 7.54
C MET A 59 8.51 0.76 8.04
N ALA A 60 8.62 0.45 9.33
CA ALA A 60 9.73 -0.34 9.88
C ALA A 60 9.89 -1.75 9.26
N TYR A 61 8.88 -2.22 8.51
CA TYR A 61 8.86 -3.51 7.80
C TYR A 61 8.96 -3.37 6.27
N VAL A 62 9.35 -2.17 5.82
CA VAL A 62 9.67 -1.85 4.44
C VAL A 62 11.16 -1.57 4.32
N CYS A 63 11.79 -2.09 3.28
CA CYS A 63 13.17 -1.78 2.93
C CYS A 63 13.26 -1.10 1.57
N VAL A 64 14.29 -0.29 1.40
CA VAL A 64 14.73 0.23 0.10
C VAL A 64 16.02 -0.49 -0.30
N PRO A 65 16.11 -1.05 -1.51
CA PRO A 65 17.37 -1.59 -2.02
C PRO A 65 18.29 -0.44 -2.44
N VAL A 66 19.46 -0.34 -1.83
CA VAL A 66 20.48 0.67 -2.15
C VAL A 66 21.82 -0.06 -2.32
N SER A 67 22.37 -0.02 -3.52
CA SER A 67 23.71 -0.58 -3.82
C SER A 67 23.89 -2.04 -3.39
N GLY A 68 22.84 -2.85 -3.46
CA GLY A 68 22.86 -4.26 -3.07
C GLY A 68 22.58 -4.53 -1.59
N GLU A 69 22.38 -3.49 -0.78
CA GLU A 69 21.94 -3.61 0.61
C GLU A 69 20.46 -3.26 0.76
N GLU A 70 19.78 -3.91 1.70
CA GLU A 70 18.40 -3.62 2.06
C GLU A 70 18.37 -2.71 3.30
N ILE A 71 17.99 -1.45 3.12
CA ILE A 71 17.91 -0.48 4.22
C ILE A 71 16.48 -0.43 4.75
N PRO A 72 16.20 -0.85 5.99
CA PRO A 72 14.86 -0.81 6.56
C PRO A 72 14.46 0.61 6.97
N LEU A 73 13.26 1.05 6.58
CA LEU A 73 12.74 2.40 6.79
C LEU A 73 12.18 2.59 8.21
N LYS A 74 13.02 2.40 9.23
CA LYS A 74 12.62 2.37 10.65
C LYS A 74 12.40 3.73 11.30
N THR A 75 12.84 4.80 10.65
CA THR A 75 12.80 6.16 11.21
C THR A 75 12.17 7.12 10.22
N GLN A 76 11.59 8.20 10.74
CA GLN A 76 11.04 9.28 9.90
C GLN A 76 12.11 9.81 8.92
N ALA A 77 13.35 10.01 9.38
CA ALA A 77 14.43 10.47 8.51
C ALA A 77 14.74 9.50 7.36
N LEU A 78 14.68 8.17 7.58
CA LEU A 78 14.87 7.21 6.50
C LEU A 78 13.68 7.22 5.54
N ILE A 79 12.46 7.41 6.04
CA ILE A 79 11.28 7.55 5.19
C ILE A 79 11.40 8.82 4.33
N ASP A 80 11.67 9.97 4.94
CA ASP A 80 11.80 11.26 4.24
C ASP A 80 12.91 11.25 3.19
N ASN A 81 14.01 10.53 3.43
CA ASN A 81 15.13 10.43 2.48
C ASN A 81 14.89 9.44 1.33
N HIS A 82 14.01 8.45 1.53
CA HIS A 82 13.87 7.34 0.57
C HIS A 82 12.49 7.24 -0.07
N VAL A 83 11.46 7.90 0.47
CA VAL A 83 10.11 7.98 -0.08
C VAL A 83 9.92 9.40 -0.62
N PRO A 84 9.88 9.59 -1.96
CA PRO A 84 9.98 10.92 -2.58
C PRO A 84 8.92 11.93 -2.14
N ASP A 85 7.70 11.47 -1.89
CA ASP A 85 6.56 12.32 -1.58
C ASP A 85 5.48 11.60 -0.77
N GLY A 86 4.51 12.37 -0.29
CA GLY A 86 3.36 11.80 0.44
C GLY A 86 2.50 10.86 -0.40
N GLU A 87 2.51 11.01 -1.72
CA GLU A 87 1.74 10.18 -2.63
C GLU A 87 2.29 8.75 -2.71
N SER A 88 3.59 8.63 -2.94
CA SER A 88 4.33 7.37 -2.92
C SER A 88 4.26 6.72 -1.54
N LEU A 89 4.30 7.50 -0.45
CA LEU A 89 4.09 6.99 0.90
C LEU A 89 2.72 6.31 1.03
N ILE A 90 1.63 7.00 0.66
CA ILE A 90 0.27 6.44 0.71
C ILE A 90 0.16 5.16 -0.14
N ARG A 91 0.72 5.16 -1.35
CA ARG A 91 0.69 3.98 -2.24
C ARG A 91 1.45 2.79 -1.63
N LEU A 92 2.58 3.05 -0.97
CA LEU A 92 3.38 2.05 -0.28
C LEU A 92 2.66 1.48 0.95
N GLU A 93 1.99 2.34 1.73
CA GLU A 93 1.12 1.92 2.84
C GLU A 93 -0.03 1.02 2.35
N LEU A 94 -0.63 1.35 1.20
CA LEU A 94 -1.65 0.50 0.56
C LEU A 94 -1.10 -0.87 0.15
N GLU A 95 0.11 -0.94 -0.41
CA GLU A 95 0.75 -2.22 -0.75
C GLU A 95 1.05 -3.06 0.50
N MET A 96 1.51 -2.42 1.58
CA MET A 96 1.67 -3.08 2.88
C MET A 96 0.36 -3.66 3.42
N LEU A 97 -0.73 -2.88 3.39
CA LEU A 97 -2.04 -3.33 3.84
C LEU A 97 -2.60 -4.46 2.97
N LYS A 98 -2.46 -4.37 1.64
CA LYS A 98 -2.85 -5.42 0.69
C LYS A 98 -2.10 -6.72 0.94
N TYR A 99 -0.80 -6.65 1.18
CA TYR A 99 0.02 -7.85 1.37
C TYR A 99 -0.23 -8.51 2.73
N ASN A 100 -0.53 -7.71 3.75
CA ASN A 100 -0.71 -8.17 5.12
C ASN A 100 -2.14 -8.58 5.47
N THR A 101 -3.10 -8.30 4.59
CA THR A 101 -4.50 -8.63 4.85
C THR A 101 -5.16 -9.30 3.68
N SER A 102 -5.94 -10.34 3.97
CA SER A 102 -6.91 -10.91 3.03
C SER A 102 -8.17 -10.02 2.89
N PHE A 103 -8.19 -8.87 3.57
CA PHE A 103 -9.27 -7.87 3.51
C PHE A 103 -9.48 -7.29 2.10
N PHE A 104 -8.56 -7.53 1.17
CA PHE A 104 -8.58 -7.01 -0.20
C PHE A 104 -8.77 -8.09 -1.29
N GLY A 105 -9.20 -9.31 -0.93
CA GLY A 105 -9.62 -10.41 -1.84
C GLY A 105 -8.86 -11.72 -1.58
N LYS A 106 -9.45 -12.93 -1.54
CA LYS A 106 -10.32 -13.61 -2.54
C LYS A 106 -11.49 -14.40 -1.89
N GLY A 107 -11.88 -14.09 -0.65
CA GLY A 107 -12.85 -14.93 0.08
C GLY A 107 -13.56 -14.34 1.31
N GLY A 108 -13.64 -13.02 1.48
CA GLY A 108 -14.40 -12.46 2.60
C GLY A 108 -14.22 -10.96 2.79
N SER A 109 -15.34 -10.24 2.71
CA SER A 109 -15.51 -8.78 2.79
C SER A 109 -15.09 -7.97 1.54
N ARG A 110 -16.12 -7.51 0.83
CA ARG A 110 -16.07 -6.66 -0.37
C ARG A 110 -15.93 -5.17 0.01
N GLY A 111 -15.38 -4.84 1.18
CA GLY A 111 -15.87 -3.68 1.92
C GLY A 111 -14.88 -2.57 2.26
N PHE A 112 -13.64 -2.84 2.62
CA PHE A 112 -12.88 -1.83 3.36
C PHE A 112 -12.24 -0.72 2.50
N LEU A 113 -11.45 -1.07 1.47
CA LEU A 113 -10.93 -0.05 0.56
C LEU A 113 -12.07 0.67 -0.18
N PRO A 114 -13.05 -0.02 -0.80
CA PRO A 114 -14.19 0.65 -1.42
C PRO A 114 -14.98 1.54 -0.46
N SER A 115 -15.11 1.21 0.84
CA SER A 115 -15.79 2.06 1.82
C SER A 115 -14.95 3.24 2.31
N LEU A 116 -13.63 3.10 2.49
CA LEU A 116 -12.73 4.23 2.73
C LEU A 116 -12.69 5.16 1.51
N LEU A 117 -12.53 4.59 0.31
CA LEU A 117 -12.44 5.30 -0.95
C LEU A 117 -13.76 6.01 -1.31
N SER A 118 -14.92 5.37 -1.06
CA SER A 118 -16.23 6.00 -1.26
C SER A 118 -16.55 7.07 -0.22
N ARG A 119 -16.09 6.92 1.04
CA ARG A 119 -16.22 7.96 2.08
C ARG A 119 -15.28 9.14 1.87
N ALA A 120 -14.13 8.91 1.25
CA ALA A 120 -13.20 9.94 0.86
C ALA A 120 -13.63 10.61 -0.48
N GLY A 121 -14.38 9.90 -1.33
CA GLY A 121 -14.85 10.39 -2.63
C GLY A 121 -15.67 11.69 -2.65
N SER A 122 -16.25 12.10 -1.51
CA SER A 122 -16.97 13.37 -1.35
C SER A 122 -16.08 14.58 -1.03
N SER A 123 -14.79 14.38 -0.72
CA SER A 123 -13.85 15.49 -0.38
C SER A 123 -12.42 15.30 -0.88
N LEU A 124 -12.09 14.21 -1.59
CA LEU A 124 -10.73 13.99 -2.09
C LEU A 124 -10.38 14.88 -3.30
N PRO A 125 -9.22 15.57 -3.26
CA PRO A 125 -8.63 16.22 -4.43
C PRO A 125 -8.51 15.24 -5.61
N SER A 126 -8.71 15.75 -6.83
CA SER A 126 -8.74 14.96 -8.07
C SER A 126 -7.50 14.09 -8.28
N VAL A 127 -6.35 14.50 -7.75
CA VAL A 127 -5.08 13.74 -7.81
C VAL A 127 -5.28 12.36 -7.20
N ILE A 128 -5.77 12.29 -5.96
CA ILE A 128 -5.97 11.03 -5.23
C ILE A 128 -6.96 10.11 -5.96
N LYS A 129 -8.01 10.67 -6.58
CA LYS A 129 -8.96 9.91 -7.41
C LYS A 129 -8.25 9.26 -8.62
N THR A 130 -7.37 9.99 -9.29
CA THR A 130 -6.57 9.49 -10.42
C THR A 130 -5.62 8.37 -9.98
N LEU A 131 -5.05 8.44 -8.78
CA LEU A 131 -4.17 7.40 -8.25
C LEU A 131 -4.91 6.10 -8.00
N ILE A 132 -6.09 6.22 -7.38
CA ILE A 132 -6.98 5.11 -7.11
C ILE A 132 -7.43 4.46 -8.42
N ALA A 133 -7.81 5.27 -9.42
CA ALA A 133 -8.17 4.77 -10.74
C ALA A 133 -7.01 4.05 -11.44
N SER A 134 -5.79 4.58 -11.32
CA SER A 134 -4.58 3.98 -11.90
C SER A 134 -4.22 2.65 -11.23
N LEU A 135 -4.42 2.56 -9.90
CA LEU A 135 -4.24 1.32 -9.12
C LEU A 135 -5.29 0.25 -9.46
N GLN A 136 -6.52 0.65 -9.81
CA GLN A 136 -7.55 -0.28 -10.28
C GLN A 136 -7.27 -0.77 -11.70
N SER A 137 -6.77 0.12 -12.56
CA SER A 137 -6.37 -0.21 -13.93
C SER A 137 -5.18 -1.18 -13.97
N SER A 138 -4.19 -1.02 -13.08
CA SER A 138 -3.02 -1.92 -13.03
C SER A 138 -3.34 -3.32 -12.46
N SER A 139 -4.49 -3.50 -11.81
CA SER A 139 -4.95 -4.81 -11.33
C SER A 139 -5.79 -5.59 -12.35
N ALA A 140 -6.19 -4.96 -13.47
CA ALA A 140 -6.85 -5.66 -14.57
C ALA A 140 -5.79 -6.40 -15.40
N LYS A 141 -5.63 -7.70 -15.15
CA LYS A 141 -4.82 -8.58 -16.00
C LYS A 141 -5.32 -8.50 -17.45
N ASN A 142 -4.54 -7.88 -18.32
CA ASN A 142 -4.55 -8.18 -19.75
C ASN A 142 -4.02 -9.60 -19.94
N SER A 143 -4.88 -10.60 -19.81
CA SER A 143 -4.62 -11.92 -20.38
C SER A 143 -4.90 -11.82 -21.88
N PRO A 144 -3.94 -12.10 -22.78
CA PRO A 144 -4.26 -12.24 -24.19
C PRO A 144 -5.24 -13.42 -24.39
N PRO A 145 -6.13 -13.37 -25.39
CA PRO A 145 -6.99 -14.51 -25.70
C PRO A 145 -6.12 -15.70 -26.12
N SER A 146 -6.21 -16.81 -25.39
CA SER A 146 -5.61 -18.08 -25.80
C SER A 146 -6.41 -18.62 -26.98
N ALA A 147 -5.87 -18.52 -28.19
CA ALA A 147 -6.43 -19.14 -29.38
C ALA A 147 -6.14 -20.65 -29.36
N ASN A 148 -7.08 -21.43 -28.83
CA ASN A 148 -7.08 -22.88 -29.02
C ASN A 148 -7.75 -23.19 -30.37
N SER A 149 -6.95 -23.25 -31.43
CA SER A 149 -7.33 -23.91 -32.68
C SER A 149 -7.25 -25.42 -32.45
N LYS A 150 -8.38 -26.13 -32.54
CA LYS A 150 -8.38 -27.61 -32.56
C LYS A 150 -8.00 -28.11 -33.96
N PRO A 151 -7.17 -29.16 -34.08
CA PRO A 151 -6.81 -29.77 -35.35
C PRO A 151 -7.76 -30.93 -35.74
N GLN A 152 -7.91 -31.06 -37.07
CA GLN A 152 -8.48 -32.15 -37.91
C GLN A 152 -9.93 -32.59 -37.68
#